data_AF-A0A6B3HMC3-F1
#
_entry.id   AF-A0A6B3HMC3-F1
#
_cell.length_a   1.000
_cell.length_b   1.000
_cell.length_c   1.000
_cell.angle_alpha   90.00
_cell.angle_beta   90.00
_cell.angle_gamma   90.00
#
_symmetry.space_group_name_H-M   'P 1'
#
loop_
_entity.id
_entity.type
_entity.pdbx_description
1 polymer ?
#
loop_
_entity_poly.entity_id
_entity_poly.type
_entity_poly.pdbx_seq_one_letter_code
_entity_poly.pdbx_strand_id
1 'polypeptide(L)'
;TTIVSAFTAGEVLQTLLVALLAGFALQAMGSAGEPIIRGITHIQRLVFRILAMIMWAAPVGAFGAIAAVVGETGVDALKSLAIIMIGFYVTCGLFVFVVLGAILRLVAGVNLLSLLKYLGREFLLILSTSSSESALPRLIAKMEHLGVSKPVVGITVPTGYSFNLDG
;
A
#
# COMPACT_ATOMS: atom_id res chain seq x y z
N THR A 1 5.83 -27.47 14.27
CA THR A 1 4.80 -26.53 13.77
C THR A 1 4.43 -26.96 12.37
N THR A 2 3.13 -27.05 12.05
CA THR A 2 2.68 -27.51 10.72
C THR A 2 2.41 -26.31 9.82
N ILE A 3 2.40 -26.50 8.50
CA ILE A 3 2.06 -25.45 7.53
C ILE A 3 0.66 -24.88 7.80
N VAL A 4 -0.27 -25.74 8.21
CA VAL A 4 -1.66 -25.36 8.51
C VAL A 4 -1.75 -24.54 9.81
N SER A 5 -0.91 -24.80 10.82
CA SER A 5 -0.95 -24.05 12.08
C SER A 5 -0.60 -22.57 11.92
N ALA A 6 0.16 -22.20 10.89
CA ALA A 6 0.45 -20.79 10.60
C ALA A 6 -0.83 -20.01 10.28
N PHE A 7 -1.78 -20.61 9.56
CA PHE A 7 -3.03 -19.97 9.16
C PHE A 7 -4.09 -19.90 10.28
N THR A 8 -3.91 -20.62 11.39
CA THR A 8 -4.90 -20.69 12.48
C THR A 8 -4.43 -20.04 13.78
N ALA A 9 -3.12 -19.80 13.93
CA ALA A 9 -2.53 -19.31 15.18
C ALA A 9 -2.58 -17.77 15.34
N GLY A 10 -3.09 -17.03 14.37
CA GLY A 10 -3.12 -15.55 14.41
C GLY A 10 -1.75 -14.88 14.22
N GLU A 11 -0.69 -15.66 14.02
CA GLU A 11 0.68 -15.16 13.81
C GLU A 11 0.89 -14.73 12.36
N VAL A 12 0.74 -13.42 12.11
CA VAL A 12 0.83 -12.82 10.78
C VAL A 12 2.19 -13.07 10.14
N LEU A 13 3.29 -12.94 10.89
CA LEU A 13 4.64 -13.10 10.35
C LEU A 13 4.92 -14.54 9.88
N GLN A 14 4.46 -15.54 10.64
CA GLN A 14 4.61 -16.94 10.27
C GLN A 14 3.77 -17.28 9.03
N THR A 15 2.55 -16.74 8.95
CA THR A 15 1.68 -16.88 7.78
C THR A 15 2.34 -16.30 6.53
N LEU A 16 2.93 -15.10 6.63
CA LEU A 16 3.64 -14.45 5.53
C LEU A 16 4.85 -15.26 5.07
N LEU A 17 5.65 -15.79 5.99
CA LEU A 17 6.82 -16.61 5.65
C LEU A 17 6.40 -17.86 4.85
N VAL A 18 5.39 -18.58 5.33
CA VAL A 18 4.87 -19.78 4.67
C VAL A 18 4.28 -19.43 3.30
N ALA A 19 3.54 -18.33 3.19
CA ALA A 19 2.97 -17.86 1.92
C ALA A 19 4.05 -17.51 0.88
N LEU A 20 5.14 -16.85 1.30
CA LEU A 20 6.26 -16.53 0.42
C LEU A 20 6.98 -17.79 -0.08
N LEU A 21 7.29 -18.74 0.81
CA LEU A 21 7.93 -20.01 0.43
C LEU A 21 7.04 -20.81 -0.53
N ALA A 22 5.73 -20.89 -0.26
CA ALA A 22 4.78 -21.53 -1.16
C ALA A 22 4.69 -20.81 -2.52
N GLY A 23 4.69 -19.48 -2.52
CA GLY A 23 4.69 -18.67 -3.74
C GLY A 23 5.93 -18.89 -4.62
N PHE A 24 7.13 -18.93 -4.02
CA PHE A 24 8.36 -19.25 -4.75
C PHE A 24 8.36 -20.67 -5.30
N ALA A 25 7.90 -21.66 -4.52
CA ALA A 25 7.79 -23.04 -4.98
C ALA A 25 6.82 -23.18 -6.17
N LEU A 26 5.64 -22.54 -6.10
CA LEU A 26 4.67 -22.54 -7.19
C LEU A 26 5.19 -21.88 -8.46
N GLN A 27 5.92 -20.77 -8.35
CA GLN A 27 6.57 -20.16 -9.52
C GLN A 27 7.65 -21.05 -10.13
N ALA A 28 8.45 -21.74 -9.31
CA ALA A 28 9.49 -22.65 -9.78
C ALA A 28 8.91 -23.89 -10.52
N MET A 29 7.66 -24.26 -10.25
CA MET A 29 6.96 -25.36 -10.94
C MET A 29 6.50 -25.00 -12.38
N GLY A 30 6.61 -23.72 -12.80
CA GLY A 30 6.24 -23.29 -14.14
C GLY A 30 4.77 -23.56 -14.46
N SER A 31 4.50 -24.14 -15.64
CA SER A 31 3.13 -24.40 -16.12
C SER A 31 2.32 -25.35 -15.22
N ALA A 32 2.98 -26.21 -14.44
CA ALA A 32 2.32 -27.10 -13.50
C ALA A 32 1.74 -26.37 -12.28
N GLY A 33 2.30 -25.21 -11.91
CA GLY A 33 1.81 -24.38 -10.79
C GLY A 33 0.62 -23.48 -11.18
N GLU A 34 0.40 -23.25 -12.47
CA GLU A 34 -0.59 -22.31 -13.01
C GLU A 34 -2.04 -22.57 -12.54
N PRO A 35 -2.55 -23.81 -12.43
CA PRO A 35 -3.89 -24.05 -11.90
C PRO A 35 -4.05 -23.60 -10.44
N ILE A 36 -3.01 -23.75 -9.61
CA ILE A 36 -3.04 -23.36 -8.20
C ILE A 36 -3.01 -21.84 -8.08
N ILE A 37 -2.16 -21.16 -8.84
CA ILE A 37 -2.08 -19.69 -8.89
C ILE A 37 -3.44 -19.09 -9.30
N ARG A 38 -4.10 -19.68 -10.31
CA ARG A 38 -5.46 -19.29 -10.72
C ARG A 38 -6.47 -19.50 -9.59
N GLY A 39 -6.43 -20.64 -8.90
CA GLY A 39 -7.28 -20.90 -7.73
C GLY A 39 -7.12 -19.84 -6.64
N ILE A 40 -5.87 -19.51 -6.28
CA ILE A 40 -5.56 -18.45 -5.30
C ILE A 40 -6.10 -17.10 -5.76
N THR A 41 -5.96 -16.76 -7.05
CA THR A 41 -6.49 -15.52 -7.63
C THR A 41 -8.01 -15.42 -7.50
N HIS A 42 -8.74 -16.51 -7.70
CA HIS A 42 -10.19 -16.54 -7.49
C HIS A 42 -10.58 -16.34 -6.02
N ILE A 43 -9.84 -16.96 -5.09
CA ILE A 43 -10.04 -16.76 -3.65
C ILE A 43 -9.76 -15.30 -3.26
N GLN A 44 -8.69 -14.69 -3.77
CA GLN A 44 -8.38 -13.28 -3.54
C GLN A 44 -9.53 -12.37 -4.01
N ARG A 45 -10.08 -12.62 -5.20
CA ARG A 45 -11.24 -11.86 -5.71
C ARG A 45 -12.48 -12.04 -4.82
N LEU A 46 -12.72 -13.24 -4.31
CA LEU A 46 -13.80 -13.50 -3.36
C LEU A 46 -13.60 -12.71 -2.07
N VAL A 47 -12.39 -12.72 -1.50
CA VAL A 47 -12.04 -11.95 -0.29
C VAL A 47 -12.26 -10.46 -0.54
N PHE A 48 -11.79 -9.90 -1.65
CA PHE A 48 -12.04 -8.49 -1.98
C PHE A 48 -13.53 -8.18 -2.15
N ARG A 49 -14.32 -9.10 -2.71
CA ARG A 49 -15.78 -8.90 -2.82
C ARG A 49 -16.44 -8.86 -1.44
N ILE A 50 -16.00 -9.70 -0.51
CA ILE A 50 -16.45 -9.69 0.89
C ILE A 50 -16.07 -8.39 1.57
N LEU A 51 -14.80 -7.97 1.44
CA LEU A 51 -14.34 -6.68 1.97
C LEU A 51 -15.17 -5.52 1.42
N ALA A 52 -15.47 -5.51 0.12
CA ALA A 52 -16.32 -4.47 -0.47
C ALA A 52 -17.73 -4.46 0.15
N MET A 53 -18.34 -5.62 0.42
CA MET A 53 -19.64 -5.70 1.11
C MET A 53 -19.55 -5.15 2.54
N ILE A 54 -18.48 -5.47 3.27
CA ILE A 54 -18.27 -4.95 4.64
C ILE A 54 -18.06 -3.43 4.61
N MET A 55 -17.35 -2.90 3.62
CA MET A 55 -17.11 -1.46 3.46
C MET A 55 -18.40 -0.65 3.28
N TRP A 56 -19.50 -1.25 2.78
CA TRP A 56 -20.82 -0.58 2.77
C TRP A 56 -21.40 -0.40 4.18
N ALA A 57 -21.13 -1.33 5.09
CA ALA A 57 -21.56 -1.24 6.50
C ALA A 57 -20.56 -0.45 7.37
N ALA A 58 -19.31 -0.29 6.91
CA ALA A 58 -18.25 0.38 7.65
C ALA A 58 -18.61 1.80 8.13
N PRO A 59 -19.33 2.67 7.39
CA PRO A 59 -19.72 3.99 7.89
C PRO A 59 -20.58 3.93 9.16
N VAL A 60 -21.50 2.97 9.23
CA VAL A 60 -22.37 2.77 10.41
C VAL A 60 -21.56 2.24 11.59
N GLY A 61 -20.66 1.27 11.33
CA GLY A 61 -19.78 0.71 12.35
C GLY A 61 -18.80 1.77 12.91
N ALA A 62 -18.16 2.54 12.03
CA ALA A 62 -17.26 3.62 12.41
C ALA A 62 -17.99 4.72 13.19
N PHE A 63 -19.19 5.11 12.74
CA PHE A 63 -20.02 6.06 13.46
C PHE A 63 -20.34 5.57 14.88
N GLY A 64 -20.79 4.32 15.02
CA GLY A 64 -21.09 3.73 16.33
C GLY A 64 -19.86 3.66 17.24
N ALA A 65 -18.71 3.24 16.71
CA ALA A 65 -17.46 3.16 17.46
C ALA A 65 -16.98 4.54 17.94
N ILE A 66 -16.99 5.55 17.06
CA ILE A 66 -16.60 6.92 17.43
C ILE A 66 -17.60 7.51 18.44
N ALA A 67 -18.92 7.33 18.22
CA ALA A 67 -19.94 7.82 19.14
C ALA A 67 -19.80 7.21 20.54
N ALA A 68 -19.50 5.91 20.64
CA ALA A 68 -19.26 5.23 21.92
C ALA A 68 -18.02 5.79 22.63
N VAL A 69 -16.89 5.89 21.94
CA VAL A 69 -15.64 6.40 22.52
C VAL A 69 -15.81 7.86 22.98
N VAL A 70 -16.44 8.70 22.15
CA VAL A 70 -16.70 10.11 22.50
C VAL A 70 -17.73 10.24 23.62
N GLY A 71 -18.72 9.35 23.67
CA GLY A 71 -19.70 9.30 24.77
C GLY A 71 -19.06 8.97 26.12
N GLU A 72 -18.06 8.09 26.14
CA GLU A 72 -17.36 7.68 27.38
C GLU A 72 -16.25 8.65 27.80
N THR A 73 -15.42 9.11 26.85
CA THR A 73 -14.19 9.87 27.13
C THR A 73 -14.26 11.34 26.71
N GLY A 74 -15.38 11.77 26.15
CA GLY A 74 -15.59 13.15 25.71
C GLY A 74 -14.61 13.59 24.62
N VAL A 75 -14.15 14.83 24.73
CA VAL A 75 -13.28 15.49 23.73
C VAL A 75 -11.83 14.98 23.80
N ASP A 76 -11.42 14.35 24.90
CA ASP A 76 -10.05 13.90 25.11
C ASP A 76 -9.65 12.76 24.15
N ALA A 77 -10.59 11.89 23.76
CA ALA A 77 -10.35 10.90 22.71
C ALA A 77 -10.11 11.54 21.34
N LEU A 78 -10.89 12.57 20.98
CA LEU A 78 -10.68 13.31 19.72
C LEU A 78 -9.31 13.97 19.70
N LYS A 79 -8.89 14.56 20.83
CA LYS A 79 -7.58 15.19 20.96
C LYS A 79 -6.45 14.17 20.79
N SER A 80 -6.58 13.00 21.41
CA SER A 80 -5.59 11.92 21.30
C SER A 80 -5.48 11.41 19.85
N LEU A 81 -6.61 11.21 19.17
CA LEU A 81 -6.62 10.81 17.75
C LEU A 81 -6.00 11.89 16.85
N ALA A 82 -6.30 13.16 17.11
CA ALA A 82 -5.72 14.28 16.37
C ALA A 82 -4.20 14.37 16.56
N ILE A 83 -3.68 14.15 17.78
CA ILE A 83 -2.23 14.11 18.05
C ILE A 83 -1.57 12.99 17.25
N ILE A 84 -2.17 11.79 17.23
CA ILE A 84 -1.67 10.68 16.42
C ILE A 84 -1.65 11.06 14.94
N MET A 85 -2.73 11.68 14.42
CA MET A 85 -2.78 12.08 13.02
C MET A 85 -1.75 13.14 12.65
N ILE A 86 -1.56 14.14 13.51
CA ILE A 86 -0.52 15.16 13.30
C ILE A 86 0.86 14.49 13.30
N GLY A 87 1.12 13.60 14.26
CA GLY A 87 2.37 12.84 14.33
C GLY A 87 2.63 12.02 13.06
N PHE A 88 1.61 11.35 12.54
CA PHE A 88 1.68 10.61 11.27
C PHE A 88 2.03 11.55 10.10
N TYR A 89 1.28 12.63 9.88
CA TYR A 89 1.54 13.54 8.77
C TYR A 89 2.89 14.24 8.86
N VAL A 90 3.32 14.62 10.06
CA VAL A 90 4.65 15.19 10.29
C VAL A 90 5.73 14.16 9.95
N THR A 91 5.56 12.91 10.38
CA THR A 91 6.52 11.83 10.09
C THR A 91 6.60 11.54 8.60
N CYS A 92 5.46 11.44 7.89
CA CYS A 92 5.42 11.28 6.44
C CYS A 92 6.09 12.47 5.74
N GLY A 93 5.82 13.70 6.16
CA GLY A 93 6.46 14.90 5.63
C GLY A 93 7.98 14.86 5.81
N LEU A 94 8.46 14.55 7.01
CA LEU A 94 9.88 14.42 7.29
C LEU A 94 10.52 13.32 6.43
N PHE A 95 9.87 12.16 6.32
CA PHE A 95 10.36 11.07 5.49
C PHE A 95 10.49 11.49 4.01
N VAL A 96 9.47 12.12 3.45
CA VAL A 96 9.47 12.58 2.05
C VAL A 96 10.52 13.67 1.81
N PHE A 97 10.55 14.71 2.63
CA PHE A 97 11.43 15.86 2.37
C PHE A 97 12.87 15.65 2.83
N VAL A 98 13.09 14.91 3.92
CA VAL A 98 14.43 14.69 4.48
C VAL A 98 15.04 13.42 3.89
N VAL A 99 14.39 12.26 4.05
CA VAL A 99 14.99 10.96 3.66
C VAL A 99 14.96 10.81 2.15
N LEU A 100 13.77 10.81 1.53
CA LEU A 100 13.66 10.66 0.07
C LEU A 100 14.27 11.85 -0.66
N GLY A 101 14.08 13.07 -0.14
CA GLY A 101 14.71 14.28 -0.67
C GLY A 101 16.24 14.23 -0.68
N ALA A 102 16.87 13.80 0.42
CA ALA A 102 18.32 13.65 0.49
C ALA A 102 18.82 12.56 -0.47
N ILE A 103 18.18 11.38 -0.51
CA ILE A 103 18.55 10.29 -1.42
C ILE A 103 18.45 10.75 -2.87
N LEU A 104 17.34 11.39 -3.25
CA LEU A 104 17.12 11.86 -4.61
C LEU A 104 18.15 12.91 -5.03
N ARG A 105 18.52 13.82 -4.12
CA ARG A 105 19.51 14.87 -4.39
C ARG A 105 20.94 14.34 -4.45
N LEU A 106 21.31 13.43 -3.55
CA LEU A 106 22.68 12.92 -3.41
C LEU A 106 23.00 11.81 -4.43
N VAL A 107 22.04 10.94 -4.75
CA VAL A 107 22.25 9.79 -5.63
C VAL A 107 21.87 10.10 -7.08
N ALA A 108 20.67 10.68 -7.28
CA ALA A 108 20.15 10.94 -8.63
C ALA A 108 20.41 12.37 -9.12
N GLY A 109 20.84 13.29 -8.26
CA GLY A 109 21.03 14.71 -8.61
C GLY A 109 19.72 15.48 -8.87
N VAL A 110 18.56 14.85 -8.67
CA VAL A 110 17.25 15.42 -9.01
C VAL A 110 16.69 16.25 -7.84
N ASN A 111 16.01 17.35 -8.16
CA ASN A 111 15.34 18.16 -7.16
C ASN A 111 13.96 17.56 -6.82
N LEU A 112 13.75 17.20 -5.55
CA LEU A 112 12.49 16.66 -5.03
C LEU A 112 11.30 17.57 -5.35
N LEU A 113 11.41 18.88 -5.14
CA LEU A 113 10.30 19.81 -5.37
C LEU A 113 9.87 19.85 -6.84
N SER A 114 10.83 19.69 -7.76
CA SER A 114 10.53 19.60 -9.19
C SER A 114 9.80 18.31 -9.53
N LEU A 115 10.21 17.19 -8.93
CA LEU A 115 9.55 15.89 -9.11
C LEU A 115 8.13 15.92 -8.54
N LEU A 116 7.95 16.47 -7.34
CA LEU A 116 6.63 16.59 -6.71
C LEU A 116 5.68 17.45 -7.55
N LYS A 117 6.16 18.59 -8.07
CA LYS A 117 5.37 19.45 -8.96
C LYS A 117 5.04 18.74 -10.27
N TYR A 118 5.97 17.97 -10.83
CA TYR A 118 5.75 17.22 -12.06
C TYR A 118 4.70 16.11 -11.89
N LEU A 119 4.67 15.45 -10.73
CA LEU A 119 3.72 14.38 -10.38
C LEU A 119 2.45 14.88 -9.67
N GLY A 120 2.27 16.19 -9.52
CA GLY A 120 1.15 16.77 -8.76
C GLY A 120 -0.23 16.28 -9.23
N ARG A 121 -0.43 16.05 -10.53
CA ARG A 121 -1.71 15.54 -11.05
C ARG A 121 -1.98 14.09 -10.65
N GLU A 122 -0.94 13.28 -10.51
CA GLU A 122 -1.04 11.89 -10.07
C GLU A 122 -1.32 11.83 -8.58
N PHE A 123 -0.65 12.67 -7.77
CA PHE A 123 -0.97 12.77 -6.34
C PHE A 123 -2.42 13.23 -6.09
N LEU A 124 -2.91 14.20 -6.85
CA LEU A 124 -4.32 14.62 -6.77
C LEU A 124 -5.27 13.49 -7.17
N LEU A 125 -4.91 12.68 -8.18
CA LEU A 125 -5.71 11.53 -8.59
C LEU A 125 -5.77 10.49 -7.46
N ILE A 126 -4.62 10.13 -6.88
CA ILE A 126 -4.52 9.16 -5.79
C ILE A 126 -5.32 9.64 -4.57
N LEU A 127 -5.18 10.92 -4.20
CA LEU A 127 -5.94 11.51 -3.10
C LEU A 127 -7.45 11.46 -3.37
N SER A 128 -7.88 11.66 -4.62
CA SER A 128 -9.29 11.69 -4.98
C SER A 128 -9.90 10.29 -5.08
N THR A 129 -9.12 9.29 -5.49
CA THR A 129 -9.59 7.90 -5.67
C THR A 129 -9.28 7.01 -4.48
N SER A 130 -8.46 7.50 -3.53
CA SER A 130 -7.86 6.71 -2.45
C SER A 130 -7.18 5.43 -2.96
N SER A 131 -6.65 5.45 -4.19
CA SER A 131 -6.04 4.29 -4.85
C SER A 131 -4.80 4.67 -5.64
N SER A 132 -3.65 4.14 -5.21
CA SER A 132 -2.38 4.29 -5.91
C SER A 132 -2.34 3.55 -7.26
N GLU A 133 -3.21 2.56 -7.48
CA GLU A 133 -3.33 1.82 -8.75
C GLU A 133 -3.76 2.73 -9.89
N SER A 134 -4.67 3.66 -9.59
CA SER A 134 -5.29 4.56 -10.56
C SER A 134 -4.28 5.50 -11.25
N ALA A 135 -3.15 5.78 -10.59
CA ALA A 135 -2.10 6.62 -11.13
C ALA A 135 -0.97 5.84 -11.82
N LEU A 136 -0.93 4.51 -11.69
CA LEU A 136 0.20 3.68 -12.12
C LEU A 136 0.54 3.84 -13.63
N PRO A 137 -0.41 3.77 -14.57
CA PRO A 137 -0.08 3.92 -16.00
C PRO A 137 0.45 5.32 -16.34
N ARG A 138 -0.10 6.34 -15.67
CA ARG A 138 0.32 7.74 -15.86
C ARG A 138 1.70 8.00 -15.28
N LEU A 139 2.02 7.38 -14.15
CA LEU A 139 3.33 7.45 -13.51
C LEU A 139 4.40 6.82 -14.42
N ILE A 140 4.15 5.63 -14.98
CA ILE A 140 5.07 4.96 -15.91
C ILE A 140 5.38 5.85 -17.11
N ALA A 141 4.34 6.36 -17.79
CA ALA A 141 4.52 7.23 -18.95
C ALA A 141 5.31 8.51 -18.61
N LYS A 142 5.08 9.10 -17.44
CA LYS A 142 5.80 10.27 -16.97
C LYS A 142 7.27 9.99 -16.62
N MET A 143 7.57 8.84 -16.04
CA MET A 143 8.95 8.45 -15.75
C MET A 143 9.74 8.17 -17.04
N GLU A 144 9.11 7.55 -18.05
CA GLU A 144 9.72 7.40 -19.38
C GLU A 144 9.97 8.76 -20.03
N HIS A 145 9.02 9.70 -19.92
CA HIS A 145 9.19 11.07 -20.44
C HIS A 145 10.31 11.85 -19.73
N LEU A 146 10.58 11.57 -18.45
CA LEU A 146 11.73 12.15 -17.73
C LEU A 146 13.08 11.56 -18.18
N GLY A 147 13.08 10.55 -19.06
CA GLY A 147 14.29 9.93 -19.60
C GLY A 147 14.72 8.65 -18.88
N VAL A 148 13.89 8.11 -17.98
CA VAL A 148 14.16 6.79 -17.37
C VAL A 148 13.91 5.71 -18.43
N SER A 149 14.84 4.77 -18.57
CA SER A 149 14.73 3.72 -19.59
C SER A 149 13.52 2.82 -19.34
N LYS A 150 12.83 2.41 -20.42
CA LYS A 150 11.64 1.53 -20.35
C LYS A 150 11.85 0.27 -19.51
N PRO A 151 13.00 -0.45 -19.61
CA PRO A 151 13.22 -1.64 -18.78
C PRO A 151 13.25 -1.33 -17.28
N VAL A 152 13.79 -0.17 -16.89
CA VAL A 152 13.87 0.24 -15.48
C VAL A 152 12.49 0.63 -14.97
N VAL A 153 11.76 1.49 -15.69
CA VAL A 153 10.41 1.93 -15.29
C VAL A 153 9.44 0.75 -15.23
N GLY A 154 9.49 -0.14 -16.22
CA GLY A 154 8.59 -1.28 -16.35
C GLY A 154 8.71 -2.33 -15.23
N ILE A 155 9.79 -2.30 -14.45
CA ILE A 155 9.99 -3.19 -13.30
C ILE A 155 9.86 -2.40 -12.00
N THR A 156 10.63 -1.31 -11.85
CA THR A 156 10.72 -0.59 -10.57
C THR A 156 9.41 0.04 -10.12
N VAL A 157 8.63 0.62 -11.04
CA VAL A 157 7.38 1.31 -10.69
C VAL A 157 6.27 0.32 -10.30
N PRO A 158 6.00 -0.77 -11.06
CA PRO A 158 5.03 -1.79 -10.65
C PRO A 158 5.43 -2.55 -9.38
N THR A 159 6.72 -2.88 -9.22
CA THR A 159 7.21 -3.55 -8.02
C THR A 159 7.12 -2.62 -6.81
N GLY A 160 7.49 -1.35 -6.95
CA GLY A 160 7.34 -0.35 -5.90
C GLY A 160 5.90 -0.18 -5.45
N TYR A 161 4.95 -0.09 -6.38
CA TYR A 161 3.52 0.00 -6.05
C TYR A 161 3.04 -1.16 -5.14
N SER A 162 3.47 -2.39 -5.40
CA SER A 162 3.02 -3.56 -4.66
C SER A 162 3.76 -3.81 -3.36
N PHE A 163 5.03 -3.41 -3.26
CA PHE A 163 5.93 -3.81 -2.17
C PHE A 163 6.51 -2.65 -1.36
N ASN A 164 6.38 -1.41 -1.81
CA ASN A 164 6.90 -0.21 -1.13
C ASN A 164 5.73 0.71 -0.75
N LEU A 165 5.08 0.38 0.38
CA LEU A 165 3.96 1.11 0.96
C LEU A 165 4.43 1.87 2.21
N ASP A 166 5.37 2.79 2.02
CA ASP A 166 6.07 3.49 3.11
C ASP A 166 5.20 4.53 3.85
N GLY A 167 3.99 4.83 3.34
CA GLY A 167 3.02 5.73 3.97
C GLY A 167 1.87 6.13 3.05
#